data_AF-A0A0B8P585-F1
#
_entry.id   AF-A0A0B8P585-F1
#
_cell.length_a   1.000
_cell.length_b   1.000
_cell.length_c   1.000
_cell.angle_alpha   90.00
_cell.angle_beta   90.00
_cell.angle_gamma   90.00
#
_symmetry.space_group_name_H-M   'P 1'
#
loop_
_entity.id
_entity.type
_entity.pdbx_description
1 polymer ?
#
loop_
_entity_poly.entity_id
_entity_poly.type
_entity_poly.pdbx_seq_one_letter_code
_entity_poly.pdbx_strand_id
1 'polypeptide(L)' 'MLYIGEELGKGGCAVDIAVDPIEGTRMTAMGQSNAIAVLAAGEKGAFLQAPDMYMETCCWPGCGGSY' A
#
# COMPACT_ATOMS: atom_id res chain seq x y z
N MET A 1 -6.55 3.74 13.92
CA MET A 1 -6.64 4.90 13.01
C MET A 1 -6.06 4.44 11.70
N LEU A 2 -6.77 4.63 10.59
CA LEU A 2 -6.55 3.97 9.31
C LEU A 2 -6.65 2.44 9.40
N TYR A 3 -7.70 1.92 10.06
CA TYR A 3 -7.94 0.47 10.12
C TYR A 3 -8.59 -0.04 8.82
N ILE A 4 -8.43 -1.34 8.52
CA ILE A 4 -9.01 -1.96 7.33
C ILE A 4 -10.55 -1.83 7.38
N GLY A 5 -11.12 -1.15 6.38
CA GLY A 5 -12.56 -0.88 6.29
C GLY A 5 -13.03 0.38 7.01
N GLU A 6 -12.12 1.23 7.50
CA GLU A 6 -12.46 2.56 8.00
C GLU A 6 -13.02 3.44 6.87
N GLU A 7 -14.21 4.02 7.07
CA GLU A 7 -14.79 4.98 6.13
C GLU A 7 -14.17 6.37 6.33
N LEU A 8 -13.58 6.92 5.28
CA LEU A 8 -12.87 8.20 5.29
C LEU A 8 -13.42 9.17 4.25
N GLY A 9 -13.18 10.47 4.46
CA GLY A 9 -13.56 11.54 3.53
C GLY A 9 -14.86 12.26 3.89
N LYS A 10 -15.26 13.22 3.04
CA LYS A 10 -16.45 14.07 3.25
C LYS A 10 -17.64 13.64 2.36
N GLY A 11 -17.61 12.43 1.80
CA GLY A 11 -18.54 11.95 0.77
C GLY A 11 -18.02 12.13 -0.66
N GLY A 12 -18.62 11.41 -1.62
CA GLY A 12 -18.20 11.40 -3.03
C GLY A 12 -18.32 10.02 -3.68
N CYS A 13 -17.59 9.81 -4.77
CA CYS A 13 -17.47 8.49 -5.40
C CYS A 13 -16.76 7.52 -4.44
N ALA A 14 -17.24 6.28 -4.37
CA ALA A 14 -16.61 5.24 -3.56
C ALA A 14 -15.30 4.79 -4.21
N VAL A 15 -14.22 4.91 -3.46
CA VAL A 15 -12.87 4.51 -3.86
C VAL A 15 -12.26 3.66 -2.75
N ASP A 16 -11.44 2.69 -3.14
CA ASP A 16 -10.60 1.98 -2.17
C ASP A 16 -9.30 2.76 -1.99
N ILE A 17 -8.79 2.75 -0.76
CA ILE A 17 -7.57 3.48 -0.39
C ILE A 17 -6.64 2.51 0.33
N ALA A 18 -5.39 2.45 -0.12
CA ALA A 18 -4.30 1.81 0.58
C ALA A 18 -3.31 2.89 1.03
N VAL A 19 -2.85 2.81 2.28
CA VAL A 19 -1.99 3.81 2.90
C VAL A 19 -0.85 3.15 3.65
N ASP A 20 0.34 3.74 3.52
CA ASP A 20 1.46 3.52 4.42
C ASP A 20 1.98 4.90 4.87
N PRO A 21 1.55 5.37 6.06
CA PRO A 21 1.91 6.70 6.53
C PRO A 21 3.42 6.95 6.61
N ILE A 22 4.20 5.91 6.91
CA ILE A 22 5.67 5.96 6.96
C ILE A 22 6.22 4.61 6.52
N GLU A 23 6.48 4.48 5.23
CA GLU A 23 7.27 3.35 4.75
C GLU A 23 8.72 3.58 5.18
N GLY A 24 9.28 2.59 5.88
CA GLY A 24 10.59 2.72 6.52
C GLY A 24 10.58 3.49 7.84
N THR A 25 9.66 3.15 8.76
CA THR A 25 9.59 3.72 10.13
C THR A 25 10.93 3.82 10.84
N ARG A 26 11.75 2.75 10.80
CA ARG A 26 13.11 2.73 11.39
C ARG A 26 14.05 3.75 10.73
N MET A 27 13.97 3.89 9.41
CA MET A 27 14.80 4.83 8.66
C MET A 27 14.46 6.27 9.07
N THR A 28 13.17 6.58 9.19
CA THR A 28 12.70 7.87 9.72
C THR A 28 13.23 8.13 11.13
N ALA A 29 13.12 7.14 12.04
CA ALA A 29 13.57 7.29 13.42
C ALA A 29 15.08 7.52 13.55
N MET A 30 15.88 6.95 12.64
CA MET A 30 17.34 7.05 12.64
C MET A 30 17.88 8.16 11.74
N GLY A 31 17.02 8.98 11.12
CA GLY A 31 17.44 10.03 10.18
C GLY A 31 18.12 9.49 8.91
N GLN A 32 17.79 8.26 8.52
CA GLN A 32 18.32 7.63 7.32
C GLN A 32 17.47 8.00 6.11
N SER A 33 18.12 8.05 4.94
CA SER A 33 17.46 8.30 3.66
C SER A 33 16.45 7.19 3.30
N ASN A 34 15.59 7.48 2.32
CA ASN A 34 14.65 6.53 1.69
C ASN A 34 13.39 6.17 2.51
N ALA A 35 13.06 6.94 3.55
CA ALA A 35 11.71 6.91 4.10
C ALA A 35 10.75 7.73 3.24
N ILE A 36 9.53 7.24 3.03
CA ILE A 36 8.51 7.91 2.22
C ILE A 36 7.10 7.66 2.81
N ALA A 37 6.20 8.62 2.66
CA ALA A 37 4.78 8.40 2.91
C ALA A 37 4.08 7.97 1.62
N VAL A 38 3.29 6.89 1.68
CA VAL A 38 2.66 6.28 0.51
C VAL A 38 1.14 6.30 0.65
N LEU A 39 0.46 6.67 -0.44
CA LEU A 39 -0.99 6.57 -0.59
C LEU A 39 -1.31 6.11 -2.01
N ALA A 40 -2.21 5.13 -2.13
CA ALA A 40 -2.79 4.70 -3.38
C ALA A 40 -4.32 4.75 -3.28
N ALA A 41 -4.97 5.23 -4.33
CA ALA A 41 -6.41 5.26 -4.46
C ALA A 41 -6.82 4.64 -5.79
N GLY A 42 -7.86 3.81 -5.76
CA GLY A 42 -8.39 3.14 -6.94
C GLY A 42 -9.91 3.00 -6.87
N GLU A 43 -10.51 2.51 -7.95
CA GLU A 43 -11.93 2.15 -7.93
C GLU A 43 -12.20 1.09 -6.85
N LYS A 44 -13.45 1.01 -6.40
CA LYS A 44 -13.86 0.01 -5.42
C LYS A 44 -13.60 -1.40 -5.94
N GLY A 45 -12.87 -2.21 -5.17
CA GLY A 45 -12.44 -3.57 -5.52
C GLY A 45 -11.14 -3.64 -6.32
N ALA A 46 -10.45 -2.51 -6.56
CA ALA A 46 -9.21 -2.49 -7.34
C ALA A 46 -8.00 -3.08 -6.59
N PHE A 47 -8.05 -3.13 -5.24
CA PHE A 47 -6.96 -3.67 -4.43
C PHE A 47 -7.25 -5.12 -3.98
N LEU A 48 -6.19 -5.92 -3.95
CA LEU A 48 -6.25 -7.28 -3.41
C LEU A 48 -6.53 -7.23 -1.91
N GLN A 49 -7.57 -7.93 -1.46
CA GLN A 49 -7.83 -8.15 -0.05
C GLN A 49 -6.89 -9.23 0.49
N ALA A 50 -5.66 -8.83 0.78
CA ALA A 50 -4.64 -9.70 1.35
C ALA A 50 -4.68 -9.64 2.88
N PRO A 51 -4.52 -10.78 3.58
CA PRO A 51 -4.18 -10.79 5.00
C PRO A 51 -2.76 -10.24 5.20
N ASP A 52 -2.48 -9.73 6.39
CA ASP A 52 -1.15 -9.20 6.77
C ASP A 52 -0.13 -10.34 6.90
N MET A 53 0.48 -10.70 5.78
CA MET A 53 1.42 -11.82 5.64
C MET A 53 2.50 -11.48 4.60
N TYR A 54 3.59 -12.25 4.61
CA TYR A 54 4.62 -12.14 3.59
C TYR A 54 4.08 -12.47 2.20
N MET A 55 4.56 -11.73 1.20
CA MET A 55 4.27 -11.95 -0.21
C MET A 55 5.58 -11.99 -0.99
N GLU A 56 5.77 -13.03 -1.79
CA GLU A 56 6.88 -13.07 -2.75
C GLU A 56 6.59 -12.11 -3.90
N THR A 57 7.56 -11.27 -4.23
CA THR A 57 7.47 -10.28 -5.32
C THR A 57 8.58 -10.55 -6.33
N CYS A 58 8.28 -10.60 -7.63
CA CYS A 58 9.29 -10.61 -8.70
C CYS A 58 9.42 -9.21 -9.28
N CYS A 59 10.65 -8.68 -9.26
CA CYS A 59 10.98 -7.34 -9.73
C CYS A 59 11.72 -7.40 -11.07
N TRP A 60 11.03 -7.82 -12.14
CA TRP A 60 11.57 -7.67 -13.50
C TRP A 60 10.45 -7.71 -14.55
N PRO A 61 10.38 -6.75 -15.49
CA PRO A 61 9.37 -6.76 -16.55
C PRO A 61 9.49 -7.96 -17.52
N GLY A 62 10.61 -8.68 -17.50
CA GLY A 62 10.80 -9.94 -18.23
C GLY A 62 10.57 -11.22 -17.40
N CYS A 63 10.05 -11.12 -16.18
CA CYS A 63 9.75 -12.27 -15.30
C CYS A 63 8.38 -12.92 -15.64
N GLY A 64 7.71 -12.47 -16.70
CA GLY A 64 6.41 -13.00 -17.12
C GLY A 64 6.55 -14.27 -17.95
N GLY A 65 6.43 -15.43 -17.29
CA GLY A 65 6.21 -16.73 -17.95
C GLY A 65 7.47 -17.54 -18.21
N SER A 66 7.93 -18.27 -17.20
CA SER A 66 8.82 -19.43 -17.37
C SER A 66 8.42 -20.53 -16.39
N TYR A 67 7.15 -20.94 -16.46
CA TYR A 67 6.63 -22.21 -15.95
C TYR A 67 5.44 -22.62 -16.81
#